data_AF-A0AAE6CIZ5-F1
#
_entry.id   AF-A0AAE6CIZ5-F1
#
_cell.length_a   1.000
_cell.length_b   1.000
_cell.length_c   1.000
_cell.angle_alpha   90.00
_cell.angle_beta   90.00
_cell.angle_gamma   90.00
#
_symmetry.space_group_name_H-M   'P 1'
#
loop_
_entity.id
_entity.type
_entity.pdbx_description
1 polymer ?
#
loop_
_entity_poly.entity_id
_entity_poly.type
_entity_poly.pdbx_seq_one_letter_code
_entity_poly.pdbx_strand_id
1 'polypeptide(L)'
;MHATGIGDSRPLLILYPPHRPPMPQYEQLQDYRCGISGETEVIIQETGNHWRKIFSIFAKITQELLFPEEDWREVRDRRLFTEGGATALLFQQHLLETPTDRQPPVHLIGGQQFAEGFSTLPQTPQALQEDSRILRAGNVYLTPYLDYRQFPNALIATLLADIERQGFATARPSLA
;
A
#
# COMPACT_ATOMS: atom_id res chain seq x y z
N MET A 1 -13.57 13.86 1.18
CA MET A 1 -14.33 12.73 0.54
C MET A 1 -14.33 11.53 1.50
N HIS A 2 -15.33 10.64 1.44
CA HIS A 2 -15.31 9.41 2.24
C HIS A 2 -14.37 8.39 1.57
N ALA A 3 -13.47 7.80 2.34
CA ALA A 3 -12.59 6.74 1.85
C ALA A 3 -13.37 5.43 1.68
N THR A 4 -13.00 4.63 0.67
CA THR A 4 -13.57 3.29 0.44
C THR A 4 -12.47 2.25 0.45
N GLY A 5 -12.51 1.29 1.38
CA GLY A 5 -11.45 0.31 1.52
C GLY A 5 -11.35 -0.34 2.89
N ILE A 6 -10.23 -1.01 3.14
CA ILE A 6 -9.94 -1.63 4.43
C ILE A 6 -8.59 -1.13 4.97
N GLY A 7 -8.50 -0.89 6.28
CA GLY A 7 -7.22 -0.48 6.87
C GLY A 7 -7.27 0.08 8.28
N ASP A 8 -6.09 0.39 8.79
CA ASP A 8 -5.90 1.08 10.07
C ASP A 8 -6.52 2.49 10.05
N SER A 9 -6.95 3.02 11.19
CA SER A 9 -7.46 4.40 11.29
C SER A 9 -6.36 5.46 11.05
N ARG A 10 -5.09 5.06 11.19
CA ARG A 10 -3.90 5.90 10.98
C ARG A 10 -2.89 5.15 10.12
N PRO A 11 -3.16 4.96 8.82
CA PRO A 11 -2.23 4.28 7.94
C PRO A 11 -0.98 5.16 7.71
N LEU A 12 0.19 4.53 7.71
CA LEU A 12 1.45 5.13 7.28
C LEU A 12 1.82 4.69 5.86
N LEU A 13 1.25 3.58 5.39
CA LEU A 13 1.44 3.06 4.04
C LEU A 13 0.08 2.68 3.43
N ILE A 14 -0.23 3.23 2.26
CA ILE A 14 -1.53 3.05 1.59
C ILE A 14 -1.31 2.48 0.20
N LEU A 15 -2.01 1.39 -0.12
CA LEU A 15 -2.02 0.79 -1.45
C LEU A 15 -3.31 1.12 -2.19
N TYR A 16 -3.18 1.59 -3.43
CA TYR A 16 -4.27 1.78 -4.37
C TYR A 16 -4.14 0.79 -5.53
N PRO A 17 -4.88 -0.33 -5.51
CA PRO A 17 -4.91 -1.27 -6.62
C PRO A 17 -6.00 -0.91 -7.66
N PRO A 18 -5.82 -1.24 -8.94
CA PRO A 18 -6.82 -1.06 -10.00
C PRO A 18 -8.05 -1.96 -9.86
N HIS A 19 -7.96 -2.99 -9.03
CA HIS A 19 -9.00 -3.99 -8.87
C HIS A 19 -9.31 -4.19 -7.39
N ARG A 20 -10.57 -4.51 -7.11
CA ARG A 20 -11.04 -4.98 -5.80
C ARG A 20 -10.90 -6.50 -5.73
N PRO A 21 -10.78 -7.11 -4.54
CA PRO A 21 -10.94 -8.55 -4.41
C PRO A 21 -12.30 -8.96 -5.00
N PRO A 22 -12.36 -9.96 -5.90
CA PRO A 22 -13.60 -10.39 -6.58
C PRO A 22 -14.49 -11.18 -5.61
N MET A 23 -14.94 -10.53 -4.55
CA MET A 23 -15.85 -11.08 -3.55
C MET A 23 -16.88 -10.00 -3.20
N PRO A 24 -18.16 -10.35 -3.00
CA PRO A 24 -19.22 -9.37 -2.81
C PRO A 24 -18.94 -8.33 -1.73
N GLN A 25 -18.33 -8.74 -0.61
CA GLN A 25 -18.02 -7.83 0.50
C GLN A 25 -16.97 -6.76 0.19
N TYR A 26 -16.19 -6.90 -0.89
CA TYR A 26 -15.23 -5.89 -1.33
C TYR A 26 -15.69 -5.18 -2.61
N GLU A 27 -16.34 -5.89 -3.53
CA GLU A 27 -16.91 -5.30 -4.75
C GLU A 27 -17.99 -4.26 -4.41
N GLN A 28 -18.82 -4.54 -3.41
CA GLN A 28 -19.92 -3.67 -2.99
C GLN A 28 -19.54 -2.71 -1.87
N LEU A 29 -18.31 -2.81 -1.32
CA LEU A 29 -17.86 -1.96 -0.22
C LEU A 29 -17.89 -0.48 -0.64
N GLN A 30 -18.63 0.34 0.09
CA GLN A 30 -18.67 1.80 -0.12
C GLN A 30 -17.95 2.57 0.98
N ASP A 31 -17.82 1.98 2.17
CA ASP A 31 -17.21 2.62 3.32
C ASP A 31 -15.75 2.19 3.54
N TYR A 32 -15.10 2.86 4.49
CA TYR A 32 -13.82 2.45 5.05
C TYR A 32 -14.03 1.72 6.37
N ARG A 33 -13.42 0.55 6.53
CA ARG A 33 -13.42 -0.16 7.82
C ARG A 33 -12.07 -0.74 8.16
N CYS A 34 -11.87 -1.05 9.44
CA CYS A 34 -10.71 -1.82 9.84
C CYS A 34 -10.84 -3.29 9.40
N GLY A 35 -9.74 -3.87 8.95
CA GLY A 35 -9.64 -5.30 8.71
C GLY A 35 -9.43 -6.07 10.01
N ILE A 36 -9.63 -7.39 9.97
CA ILE A 36 -9.35 -8.30 11.07
C ILE A 36 -8.15 -9.21 10.76
N SER A 37 -7.46 -9.69 11.79
CA SER A 37 -6.36 -10.65 11.61
C SER A 37 -6.85 -11.90 10.88
N GLY A 38 -6.11 -12.37 9.87
CA GLY A 38 -6.49 -13.49 9.00
C GLY A 38 -7.36 -13.11 7.79
N GLU A 39 -7.83 -11.86 7.68
CA GLU A 39 -8.71 -11.46 6.57
C GLU A 39 -8.01 -11.51 5.21
N THR A 40 -6.74 -11.12 5.15
CA THR A 40 -5.91 -11.21 3.93
C THR A 40 -5.65 -12.66 3.52
N GLU A 41 -5.51 -13.58 4.47
CA GLU A 41 -5.41 -15.02 4.20
C GLU A 41 -6.69 -15.52 3.53
N VAL A 42 -7.86 -15.17 4.08
CA VAL A 42 -9.17 -15.52 3.49
C VAL A 42 -9.29 -14.99 2.07
N ILE A 43 -8.93 -13.71 1.83
CA ILE A 43 -8.93 -13.14 0.47
C ILE A 43 -8.04 -13.97 -0.46
N ILE A 44 -6.84 -14.36 -0.01
CA ILE A 44 -5.90 -15.15 -0.82
C ILE A 44 -6.47 -16.53 -1.15
N GLN A 45 -7.09 -17.19 -0.18
CA GLN A 45 -7.69 -18.52 -0.36
C GLN A 45 -8.84 -18.46 -1.37
N GLU A 46 -9.70 -17.45 -1.28
CA GLU A 46 -10.90 -17.32 -2.12
C GLU A 46 -10.60 -16.77 -3.53
N THR A 47 -9.56 -15.93 -3.68
CA THR A 47 -9.29 -15.21 -4.95
C THR A 47 -8.01 -15.68 -5.66
N GLY A 48 -7.24 -16.54 -5.00
CA GLY A 48 -6.11 -17.26 -5.59
C GLY A 48 -4.85 -16.43 -5.83
N ASN A 49 -4.10 -16.80 -6.87
CA ASN A 49 -2.73 -16.35 -7.12
C ASN A 49 -2.60 -14.82 -7.31
N HIS A 50 -3.67 -14.16 -7.73
CA HIS A 50 -3.64 -12.74 -8.05
C HIS A 50 -3.39 -11.89 -6.79
N TRP A 51 -4.29 -11.94 -5.81
CA TRP A 51 -4.18 -11.16 -4.57
C TRP A 51 -3.03 -11.62 -3.68
N ARG A 52 -2.66 -12.90 -3.74
CA ARG A 52 -1.47 -13.41 -3.07
C ARG A 52 -0.21 -12.62 -3.45
N LYS A 53 -0.03 -12.30 -4.74
CA LYS A 53 1.14 -11.54 -5.21
C LYS A 53 1.14 -10.11 -4.67
N ILE A 54 0.00 -9.43 -4.80
CA ILE A 54 -0.20 -8.05 -4.35
C ILE A 54 0.13 -7.95 -2.85
N PHE A 55 -0.53 -8.77 -2.03
CA PHE A 55 -0.34 -8.75 -0.58
C PHE A 55 1.05 -9.20 -0.17
N SER A 56 1.68 -10.15 -0.87
CA SER A 56 3.05 -10.56 -0.53
C SER A 56 4.08 -9.46 -0.81
N ILE A 57 3.95 -8.73 -1.93
CA ILE A 57 4.84 -7.60 -2.22
C ILE A 57 4.60 -6.47 -1.21
N PHE A 58 3.34 -6.13 -0.97
CA PHE A 58 2.98 -5.07 -0.02
C PHE A 58 3.40 -5.41 1.42
N ALA A 59 3.28 -6.68 1.82
CA ALA A 59 3.72 -7.14 3.14
C ALA A 59 5.24 -7.08 3.31
N LYS A 60 6.04 -7.40 2.26
CA LYS A 60 7.50 -7.22 2.33
C LYS A 60 7.88 -5.75 2.54
N ILE A 61 7.24 -4.84 1.81
CA ILE A 61 7.46 -3.39 1.99
C ILE A 61 7.07 -2.98 3.41
N THR A 62 5.90 -3.41 3.87
CA THR A 62 5.37 -3.08 5.20
C THR A 62 6.26 -3.63 6.32
N GLN A 63 6.72 -4.87 6.19
CA GLN A 63 7.56 -5.55 7.15
C GLN A 63 8.89 -4.82 7.32
N GLU A 64 9.61 -4.55 6.22
CA GLU A 64 10.90 -3.83 6.27
C GLU A 64 10.76 -2.42 6.87
N LEU A 65 9.68 -1.70 6.57
CA LEU A 65 9.50 -0.32 7.06
C LEU A 65 9.00 -0.22 8.51
N LEU A 66 8.07 -1.09 8.89
CA LEU A 66 7.26 -0.91 10.10
C LEU A 66 7.41 -2.04 11.13
N PHE A 67 7.81 -3.24 10.69
CA PHE A 67 7.89 -4.45 11.52
C PHE A 67 9.15 -5.27 11.20
N PRO A 68 10.36 -4.68 11.28
CA PRO A 68 11.59 -5.33 10.78
C PRO A 68 11.91 -6.66 11.48
N GLU A 69 11.41 -6.86 12.70
CA GLU A 69 11.59 -8.07 13.50
C GLU A 69 10.64 -9.23 13.14
N GLU A 70 9.67 -9.02 12.24
CA GLU A 70 8.64 -10.02 11.90
C GLU A 70 8.85 -10.65 10.51
N ASP A 71 8.38 -11.89 10.31
CA ASP A 71 8.34 -12.48 8.97
C ASP A 71 7.26 -11.79 8.13
N TRP A 72 7.58 -11.44 6.88
CA TRP A 72 6.63 -10.77 5.99
C TRP A 72 5.34 -11.56 5.77
N ARG A 73 5.34 -12.89 5.94
CA ARG A 73 4.12 -13.72 5.86
C ARG A 73 3.21 -13.47 7.07
N GLU A 74 3.77 -13.33 8.26
CA GLU A 74 2.99 -12.97 9.46
C GLU A 74 2.44 -11.55 9.32
N VAL A 75 3.23 -10.61 8.80
CA VAL A 75 2.75 -9.26 8.47
C VAL A 75 1.62 -9.33 7.45
N ARG A 76 1.77 -10.14 6.39
CA ARG A 76 0.75 -10.34 5.36
C ARG A 76 -0.55 -10.84 5.95
N ASP A 77 -0.49 -11.92 6.73
CA ASP A 77 -1.66 -12.69 7.14
C ASP A 77 -2.34 -12.11 8.38
N ARG A 78 -1.61 -11.41 9.25
CA ARG A 78 -2.13 -10.90 10.54
C ARG A 78 -2.17 -9.39 10.69
N ARG A 79 -1.32 -8.64 9.98
CA ARG A 79 -1.17 -7.19 10.20
C ARG A 79 -1.72 -6.32 9.08
N LEU A 80 -1.62 -6.76 7.83
CA LEU A 80 -2.09 -5.92 6.73
C LEU A 80 -3.56 -5.54 6.94
N PHE A 81 -3.80 -4.24 6.91
CA PHE A 81 -5.11 -3.59 7.01
C PHE A 81 -5.83 -3.76 8.35
N THR A 82 -5.17 -4.32 9.37
CA THR A 82 -5.73 -4.46 10.72
C THR A 82 -5.40 -3.27 11.61
N GLU A 83 -6.10 -3.16 12.73
CA GLU A 83 -5.74 -2.20 13.77
C GLU A 83 -4.37 -2.56 14.32
N GLY A 84 -3.44 -1.61 14.26
CA GLY A 84 -2.06 -1.90 14.60
C GLY A 84 -1.14 -2.03 13.38
N GLY A 85 -1.72 -2.35 12.22
CA GLY A 85 -1.01 -2.65 10.99
C GLY A 85 -0.46 -1.42 10.27
N ALA A 86 -0.95 -0.21 10.60
CA ALA A 86 -0.55 1.05 9.98
C ALA A 86 -0.59 1.02 8.44
N THR A 87 -1.50 0.22 7.87
CA THR A 87 -1.66 0.05 6.43
C THR A 87 -3.10 0.20 6.01
N ALA A 88 -3.33 0.63 4.77
CA ALA A 88 -4.65 0.67 4.15
C ALA A 88 -4.63 0.20 2.69
N LEU A 89 -5.73 -0.40 2.26
CA LEU A 89 -6.05 -0.77 0.89
C LEU A 89 -7.26 0.06 0.44
N LEU A 90 -7.07 0.97 -0.51
CA LEU A 90 -8.12 1.90 -0.94
C LEU A 90 -8.56 1.66 -2.38
N PHE A 91 -9.87 1.59 -2.59
CA PHE A 91 -10.50 1.25 -3.86
C PHE A 91 -11.01 2.47 -4.63
N GLN A 92 -10.20 3.53 -4.62
CA GLN A 92 -10.52 4.85 -5.17
C GLN A 92 -9.34 5.41 -5.97
N GLN A 93 -9.60 6.37 -6.86
CA GLN A 93 -8.59 7.02 -7.70
C GLN A 93 -8.34 8.49 -7.29
N HIS A 94 -8.29 8.72 -5.99
CA HIS A 94 -7.89 9.99 -5.40
C HIS A 94 -7.15 9.71 -4.09
N LEU A 95 -6.15 10.54 -3.78
CA LEU A 95 -5.34 10.38 -2.59
C LEU A 95 -6.20 10.59 -1.34
N LEU A 96 -5.98 9.76 -0.32
CA LEU A 96 -6.55 9.96 1.00
C LEU A 96 -6.03 11.28 1.59
N GLU A 97 -6.96 12.19 1.88
CA GLU A 97 -6.64 13.44 2.59
C GLU A 97 -6.17 13.12 4.00
N THR A 98 -4.97 13.59 4.34
CA THR A 98 -4.39 13.39 5.67
C THR A 98 -4.41 14.72 6.42
N PRO A 99 -4.88 14.75 7.69
CA PRO A 99 -4.78 15.94 8.53
C PRO A 99 -3.34 16.49 8.60
N THR A 100 -3.21 17.82 8.64
CA THR A 100 -1.90 18.52 8.59
C THR A 100 -1.06 18.33 9.86
N ASP A 101 -1.66 17.88 10.96
CA ASP A 101 -1.00 17.57 12.23
C ASP A 101 -0.40 16.15 12.27
N ARG A 102 -0.55 15.38 11.18
CA ARG A 102 -0.05 14.01 11.08
C ARG A 102 1.05 13.91 10.04
N GLN A 103 1.95 12.96 10.26
CA GLN A 103 2.90 12.57 9.23
C GLN A 103 2.13 12.09 7.99
N PRO A 104 2.46 12.59 6.79
CA PRO A 104 1.80 12.16 5.57
C PRO A 104 2.13 10.68 5.31
N PRO A 105 1.12 9.83 4.98
CA PRO A 105 1.37 8.44 4.64
C PRO A 105 2.10 8.33 3.31
N VAL A 106 2.82 7.24 3.12
CA VAL A 106 3.30 6.86 1.79
C VAL A 106 2.15 6.27 0.99
N HIS A 107 1.93 6.79 -0.22
CA HIS A 107 0.92 6.28 -1.14
C HIS A 107 1.58 5.47 -2.25
N LEU A 108 1.19 4.20 -2.40
CA LEU A 108 1.62 3.32 -3.50
C LEU A 108 0.45 3.14 -4.46
N ILE A 109 0.59 3.65 -5.68
CA ILE A 109 -0.41 3.46 -6.75
C ILE A 109 0.06 2.34 -7.66
N GLY A 110 -0.63 1.19 -7.58
CA GLY A 110 -0.21 -0.06 -8.20
C GLY A 110 -0.64 -0.19 -9.66
N GLY A 111 0.19 0.25 -10.60
CA GLY A 111 -0.04 0.12 -12.03
C GLY A 111 -0.07 1.48 -12.72
N GLN A 112 0.79 1.66 -13.73
CA GLN A 112 0.99 2.95 -14.39
C GLN A 112 -0.28 3.47 -15.07
N GLN A 113 -1.01 2.63 -15.80
CA GLN A 113 -2.28 3.02 -16.43
C GLN A 113 -3.34 3.42 -15.40
N PHE A 114 -3.37 2.77 -14.24
CA PHE A 114 -4.30 3.11 -13.17
C PHE A 114 -3.97 4.47 -12.53
N ALA A 115 -2.67 4.82 -12.47
CA ALA A 115 -2.19 6.09 -11.97
C ALA A 115 -2.63 7.29 -12.83
N GLU A 116 -2.85 7.10 -14.14
CA GLU A 116 -3.36 8.16 -15.02
C GLU A 116 -4.75 8.68 -14.61
N GLY A 117 -5.53 7.86 -13.89
CA GLY A 117 -6.84 8.25 -13.37
C GLY A 117 -6.80 9.13 -12.13
N PHE A 118 -5.62 9.37 -11.54
CA PHE A 118 -5.49 10.25 -10.38
C PHE A 118 -5.48 11.71 -10.82
N SER A 119 -6.51 12.44 -10.42
CA SER A 119 -6.77 13.81 -10.87
C SER A 119 -5.71 14.83 -10.43
N THR A 120 -5.02 14.59 -9.31
CA THR A 120 -3.96 15.45 -8.80
C THR A 120 -2.88 14.64 -8.08
N LEU A 121 -1.63 14.95 -8.40
CA LEU A 121 -0.46 14.50 -7.66
C LEU A 121 0.18 15.71 -6.97
N PRO A 122 0.85 15.54 -5.82
CA PRO A 122 1.37 16.66 -5.05
C PRO A 122 2.54 17.38 -5.75
N GLN A 123 3.21 16.70 -6.68
CA GLN A 123 4.36 17.20 -7.43
C GLN A 123 4.42 16.56 -8.82
N THR A 124 5.27 17.08 -9.70
CA THR A 124 5.60 16.41 -10.97
C THR A 124 6.32 15.09 -10.69
N PRO A 125 5.84 13.95 -11.22
CA PRO A 125 6.49 12.66 -11.04
C PRO A 125 7.92 12.65 -11.60
N GLN A 126 8.86 12.12 -10.82
CA GLN A 126 10.25 11.92 -11.22
C GLN A 126 10.63 10.45 -11.10
N ALA A 127 11.33 9.94 -12.10
CA ALA A 127 11.82 8.56 -12.07
C ALA A 127 12.88 8.36 -10.98
N LEU A 128 12.78 7.27 -10.23
CA LEU A 128 13.80 6.91 -9.25
C LEU A 128 15.07 6.34 -9.89
N GLN A 129 14.95 5.80 -11.10
CA GLN A 129 16.03 5.18 -11.88
C GLN A 129 15.80 5.42 -13.37
N GLU A 130 16.83 5.17 -14.20
CA GLU A 130 16.78 5.38 -15.66
C GLU A 130 15.66 4.58 -16.36
N ASP A 131 15.36 3.38 -15.87
CA ASP A 131 14.33 2.51 -16.43
C ASP A 131 12.89 3.00 -16.16
N SER A 132 12.73 4.09 -15.40
CA SER A 132 11.47 4.76 -15.11
C SER A 132 10.37 3.85 -14.58
N ARG A 133 10.75 2.74 -13.91
CA ARG A 133 9.76 1.77 -13.40
C ARG A 133 8.95 2.33 -12.24
N ILE A 134 9.60 3.04 -11.31
CA ILE A 134 8.93 3.77 -10.24
C ILE A 134 9.10 5.28 -10.50
N LEU A 135 7.98 5.99 -10.48
CA LEU A 135 7.95 7.45 -10.45
C LEU A 135 7.52 7.92 -9.07
N ARG A 136 8.10 9.00 -8.56
CA ARG A 136 7.74 9.61 -7.28
C ARG A 136 7.26 11.05 -7.47
N ALA A 137 6.16 11.39 -6.81
CA ALA A 137 5.67 12.76 -6.63
C ALA A 137 5.44 12.99 -5.13
N GLY A 138 6.35 13.69 -4.46
CA GLY A 138 6.29 13.83 -2.99
C GLY A 138 6.30 12.47 -2.27
N ASN A 139 5.30 12.23 -1.43
CA ASN A 139 5.03 10.97 -0.71
C ASN A 139 4.24 9.92 -1.53
N VAL A 140 4.04 10.16 -2.84
CA VAL A 140 3.30 9.27 -3.74
C VAL A 140 4.27 8.56 -4.67
N TYR A 141 4.16 7.24 -4.75
CA TYR A 141 4.91 6.39 -5.66
C TYR A 141 3.98 5.74 -6.67
N LEU A 142 4.23 6.01 -7.95
CA LEU A 142 3.59 5.35 -9.06
C LEU A 142 4.43 4.12 -9.39
N THR A 143 3.88 2.94 -9.14
CA THR A 143 4.61 1.68 -9.32
C THR A 143 4.08 0.92 -10.53
N PRO A 144 4.84 -0.05 -11.07
CA PRO A 144 4.26 -1.11 -11.87
C PRO A 144 3.21 -1.87 -11.07
N TYR A 145 2.49 -2.75 -11.74
CA TYR A 145 1.56 -3.63 -11.04
C TYR A 145 2.31 -4.50 -10.01
N LEU A 146 1.71 -4.74 -8.83
CA LEU A 146 2.30 -5.58 -7.79
C LEU A 146 2.17 -7.08 -8.17
N ASP A 147 2.87 -7.47 -9.22
CA ASP A 147 3.07 -8.83 -9.70
C ASP A 147 4.59 -9.10 -9.75
N TYR A 148 5.04 -10.29 -9.35
CA TYR A 148 6.48 -10.59 -9.26
C TYR A 148 7.28 -10.38 -10.55
N ARG A 149 6.64 -10.44 -11.72
CA ARG A 149 7.29 -10.14 -13.01
C ARG A 149 7.54 -8.65 -13.20
N GLN A 150 6.64 -7.82 -12.65
CA GLN A 150 6.65 -6.37 -12.80
C GLN A 150 7.24 -5.64 -11.57
N PHE A 151 7.24 -6.29 -10.41
CA PHE A 151 7.71 -5.75 -9.13
C PHE A 151 8.57 -6.78 -8.39
N PRO A 152 9.78 -7.08 -8.89
CA PRO A 152 10.71 -8.02 -8.26
C PRO A 152 11.29 -7.44 -6.96
N ASN A 153 11.97 -8.27 -6.16
CA ASN A 153 12.61 -7.84 -4.91
C ASN A 153 13.60 -6.68 -5.09
N ALA A 154 14.30 -6.58 -6.23
CA ALA A 154 15.18 -5.44 -6.53
C ALA A 154 14.42 -4.10 -6.60
N LEU A 155 13.17 -4.14 -7.07
CA LEU A 155 12.31 -2.96 -7.14
C LEU A 155 11.71 -2.61 -5.77
N ILE A 156 11.45 -3.61 -4.93
CA ILE A 156 11.15 -3.41 -3.50
C ILE A 156 12.32 -2.67 -2.82
N ALA A 157 13.56 -3.16 -2.99
CA ALA A 157 14.74 -2.52 -2.40
C ALA A 157 14.93 -1.06 -2.88
N THR A 158 14.69 -0.80 -4.17
CA THR A 158 14.73 0.55 -4.74
C THR A 158 13.70 1.48 -4.10
N LEU A 159 12.47 1.00 -3.94
CA LEU A 159 11.39 1.75 -3.30
C LEU A 159 11.74 2.07 -1.83
N LEU A 160 12.17 1.06 -1.07
CA LEU A 160 12.51 1.19 0.34
C LEU A 160 13.65 2.20 0.57
N ALA A 161 14.72 2.11 -0.22
CA ALA A 161 15.85 3.03 -0.11
C ALA A 161 15.46 4.48 -0.44
N ASP A 162 14.49 4.71 -1.33
CA ASP A 162 13.96 6.06 -1.56
C ASP A 162 13.09 6.55 -0.42
N ILE A 163 12.17 5.71 0.10
CA ILE A 163 11.31 6.03 1.24
C ILE A 163 12.15 6.44 2.45
N GLU A 164 13.19 5.66 2.77
CA GLU A 164 14.12 5.94 3.86
C GLU A 164 14.87 7.26 3.64
N ARG A 165 15.42 7.48 2.43
CA ARG A 165 16.12 8.72 2.08
C ARG A 165 15.24 9.96 2.15
N GLN A 166 13.92 9.84 1.92
CA GLN A 166 12.97 10.95 2.08
C GLN A 166 12.50 11.14 3.53
N GLY A 167 12.81 10.19 4.44
CA GLY A 167 12.31 10.23 5.82
C GLY A 167 10.81 9.98 5.93
N PHE A 168 10.21 9.26 4.96
CA PHE A 168 8.79 8.91 5.02
C PHE A 168 8.56 7.64 5.86
N ALA A 169 7.42 7.59 6.56
CA ALA A 169 6.91 6.40 7.26
C ALA A 169 7.92 5.67 8.16
N THR A 170 8.82 6.41 8.80
CA THR A 170 9.85 5.85 9.69
C THR A 170 9.25 5.53 11.07
N ALA A 171 8.98 4.24 11.32
CA ALA A 171 8.56 3.65 12.58
C ALA A 171 7.27 4.20 13.21
N ARG A 172 6.45 3.28 13.75
CA ARG A 172 5.44 3.69 14.73
C ARG A 172 6.14 4.18 16.00
N PRO A 173 5.74 5.33 16.59
CA PRO A 173 5.99 5.51 18.01
C PRO A 173 5.37 4.30 18.72
N SER A 174 6.16 3.63 19.56
CA SER A 174 5.70 2.52 20.38
C SER A 174 4.35 2.90 20.98
N LEU A 175 3.34 2.04 20.84
CA LEU A 175 2.06 2.23 21.51
C LEU A 175 2.37 2.26 23.01
N ALA A 176 2.38 3.47 23.59
CA ALA A 176 2.41 3.68 25.03
C ALA A 176 1.10 3.20 25.65
#